data_AF-A0AAD7JG55-F1
#
_entry.id   AF-A0AAD7JG55-F1
#
_cell.length_a   1.000
_cell.length_b   1.000
_cell.length_c   1.000
_cell.angle_alpha   90.00
_cell.angle_beta   90.00
_cell.angle_gamma   90.00
#
_symmetry.space_group_name_H-M   'P 1'
#
loop_
_entity.id
_entity.type
_entity.pdbx_description
1 polymer ?
#
loop_
_entity_poly.entity_id
_entity_poly.type
_entity_poly.pdbx_seq_one_letter_code
_entity_poly.pdbx_strand_id
1 'polypeptide(L)'
;MDHPPRSSTNDALSLSKTDASTIKLGTRLLNDALRFRALKLDTKIAILRAQLNDLLAQRATAQEGLDAITYPVLTLPVEITSQIFKWTLAPGGVASTLTAEGKSLVLGHICQLWRQIALSTPELWNTINIAVGPALDSDLSRIHTFLSRSSSMALSISINADSRRSQLAFRAAVDALVPYSRAWKNLSIFGYIVWQNLQPLHAIQQLPHLESLTLIQLDAATDGMLGTLFQK
;
A
#
# COMPACT_ATOMS: atom_id res chain seq x y z
N MET A 1 64.23 70.26 -69.25
CA MET A 1 63.76 70.48 -67.88
C MET A 1 62.27 70.75 -68.03
N ASP A 2 61.32 69.89 -67.65
CA ASP A 2 61.30 68.94 -66.54
C ASP A 2 60.26 67.81 -66.76
N HIS A 3 60.60 66.60 -66.28
CA HIS A 3 59.67 65.55 -65.79
C HIS A 3 59.18 65.95 -64.39
N PRO A 4 58.00 65.54 -63.84
CA PRO A 4 57.63 64.14 -63.52
C PRO A 4 56.06 63.89 -63.45
N PRO A 5 55.47 62.97 -62.63
CA PRO A 5 55.29 61.55 -62.92
C PRO A 5 53.84 61.01 -62.80
N ARG A 6 53.70 59.71 -63.14
CA ARG A 6 52.54 58.79 -62.99
C ARG A 6 51.93 58.77 -61.57
N SER A 7 50.61 58.54 -61.45
CA SER A 7 50.02 57.79 -60.33
C SER A 7 48.56 57.35 -60.55
N SER A 8 48.38 56.03 -60.54
CA SER A 8 47.29 55.23 -59.98
C SER A 8 45.85 55.78 -59.92
N THR A 9 45.04 55.34 -60.88
CA THR A 9 43.60 55.14 -60.69
C THR A 9 43.20 53.80 -61.29
N ASN A 10 43.43 52.69 -60.59
CA ASN A 10 42.84 51.39 -60.96
C ASN A 10 42.54 50.43 -59.80
N ASP A 11 42.79 50.79 -58.53
CA ASP A 11 42.63 49.86 -57.40
C ASP A 11 41.30 49.97 -56.62
N ALA A 12 40.37 50.85 -57.01
CA ALA A 12 39.14 51.09 -56.23
C ALA A 12 37.87 50.33 -56.71
N LEU A 13 37.91 49.65 -57.87
CA LEU A 13 36.74 48.99 -58.48
C LEU A 13 36.72 47.46 -58.35
N SER A 14 37.76 46.86 -57.76
CA SER A 14 37.87 45.41 -57.54
C SER A 14 37.40 44.96 -56.14
N LEU A 15 37.20 45.86 -55.17
CA LEU A 15 36.73 45.50 -53.82
C LEU A 15 35.19 45.39 -53.69
N SER A 16 34.38 46.10 -54.48
CA SER A 16 32.91 46.17 -54.26
C SER A 16 32.09 45.04 -54.87
N LYS A 17 32.53 44.46 -55.99
CA LYS A 17 31.85 43.30 -56.62
C LYS A 17 32.14 41.99 -55.88
N THR A 18 33.26 41.93 -55.20
CA THR A 18 33.71 40.78 -54.43
C THR A 18 32.83 40.62 -53.19
N ASP A 19 32.57 41.68 -52.42
CA ASP A 19 31.72 41.65 -51.22
C ASP A 19 30.27 41.21 -51.47
N ALA A 20 29.61 41.75 -52.50
CA ALA A 20 28.23 41.37 -52.81
C ALA A 20 28.10 39.90 -53.26
N SER A 21 29.11 39.37 -53.94
CA SER A 21 29.17 37.98 -54.38
C SER A 21 29.43 37.04 -53.20
N THR A 22 30.30 37.44 -52.26
CA THR A 22 30.62 36.68 -51.04
C THR A 22 29.44 36.64 -50.07
N ILE A 23 28.69 37.76 -49.90
CA ILE A 23 27.48 37.81 -49.08
C ILE A 23 26.37 36.94 -49.69
N LYS A 24 26.19 36.99 -51.02
CA LYS A 24 25.20 36.17 -51.72
C LYS A 24 25.56 34.68 -51.72
N LEU A 25 26.84 34.34 -51.69
CA LEU A 25 27.32 32.98 -51.53
C LEU A 25 27.13 32.48 -50.08
N GLY A 26 27.45 33.31 -49.08
CA GLY A 26 27.26 32.99 -47.66
C GLY A 26 25.80 32.80 -47.28
N THR A 27 24.89 33.62 -47.82
CA THR A 27 23.44 33.46 -47.62
C THR A 27 22.88 32.19 -48.27
N ARG A 28 23.39 31.79 -49.44
CA ARG A 28 23.04 30.51 -50.08
C ARG A 28 23.52 29.32 -49.26
N LEU A 29 24.80 29.31 -48.85
CA LEU A 29 25.38 28.25 -48.02
C LEU A 29 24.64 28.07 -46.69
N LEU A 30 24.26 29.19 -46.04
CA LEU A 30 23.47 29.14 -44.81
C LEU A 30 22.06 28.59 -45.05
N ASN A 31 21.40 28.97 -46.15
CA ASN A 31 20.07 28.45 -46.50
C ASN A 31 20.10 26.95 -46.76
N ASP A 32 21.12 26.47 -47.50
CA ASP A 32 21.31 25.05 -47.79
C ASP A 32 21.61 24.25 -46.50
N ALA A 33 22.42 24.80 -45.59
CA ALA A 33 22.69 24.18 -44.29
C ALA A 33 21.44 24.08 -43.41
N LEU A 34 20.58 25.11 -43.40
CA LEU A 34 19.32 25.10 -42.66
C LEU A 34 18.32 24.10 -43.25
N ARG A 35 18.21 24.02 -44.57
CA ARG A 35 17.37 23.02 -45.27
C ARG A 35 17.82 21.61 -44.98
N PHE A 36 19.13 21.35 -45.02
CA PHE A 36 19.68 20.06 -44.67
C PHE A 36 19.36 19.67 -43.22
N ARG A 37 19.48 20.61 -42.28
CA ARG A 37 19.11 20.38 -40.87
C ARG A 37 17.62 20.10 -40.71
N ALA A 38 16.74 20.84 -41.39
CA ALA A 38 15.31 20.59 -41.37
C ALA A 38 14.98 19.18 -41.88
N LEU A 39 15.56 18.79 -43.02
CA LEU A 39 15.36 17.46 -43.61
C LEU A 39 15.87 16.33 -42.70
N LYS A 40 16.99 16.55 -42.00
CA LYS A 40 17.51 15.63 -40.98
C LYS A 40 16.59 15.51 -39.76
N LEU A 41 15.93 16.59 -39.35
CA LEU A 41 14.95 16.56 -38.26
C LEU A 41 13.65 15.88 -38.71
N ASP A 42 13.17 16.15 -39.92
CA ASP A 42 11.95 15.52 -40.47
C ASP A 42 12.11 14.00 -40.61
N THR A 43 13.26 13.55 -41.11
CA THR A 43 13.59 12.11 -41.15
C THR A 43 13.65 11.52 -39.75
N LYS A 44 14.24 12.20 -38.78
CA LYS A 44 14.26 11.74 -37.39
C LYS A 44 12.86 11.69 -36.77
N ILE A 45 12.01 12.68 -37.06
CA ILE A 45 10.60 12.72 -36.63
C ILE A 45 9.83 11.54 -37.25
N ALA A 46 10.04 11.26 -38.54
CA ALA A 46 9.39 10.15 -39.22
C ALA A 46 9.79 8.80 -38.59
N ILE A 47 11.08 8.60 -38.32
CA ILE A 47 11.60 7.39 -37.66
C ILE A 47 11.00 7.25 -36.25
N LEU A 48 11.04 8.32 -35.45
CA LEU A 48 10.51 8.28 -34.07
C LEU A 48 8.99 8.05 -34.05
N ARG A 49 8.24 8.59 -35.01
CA ARG A 49 6.81 8.32 -35.15
C ARG A 49 6.54 6.86 -35.52
N ALA A 50 7.33 6.29 -36.42
CA ALA A 50 7.22 4.87 -36.77
C ALA A 50 7.48 3.97 -35.54
N GLN A 51 8.53 4.29 -34.77
CA GLN A 51 8.83 3.59 -33.51
C GLN A 51 7.71 3.75 -32.47
N LEU A 52 7.14 4.94 -32.33
CA LEU A 52 6.02 5.18 -31.41
C LEU A 52 4.79 4.37 -31.80
N ASN A 53 4.45 4.34 -33.09
CA ASN A 53 3.30 3.58 -33.59
C ASN A 53 3.48 2.08 -33.37
N ASP A 54 4.70 1.57 -33.57
CA ASP A 54 5.03 0.18 -33.28
C ASP A 54 4.86 -0.15 -31.79
N LEU A 55 5.40 0.68 -30.89
CA LEU A 55 5.21 0.51 -29.45
C LEU A 55 3.73 0.62 -29.02
N LEU A 56 2.96 1.51 -29.63
CA LEU A 56 1.52 1.62 -29.37
C LEU A 56 0.76 0.39 -29.84
N ALA A 57 1.13 -0.20 -30.98
CA ALA A 57 0.56 -1.46 -31.46
C ALA A 57 0.92 -2.63 -30.53
N GLN A 58 2.18 -2.74 -30.12
CA GLN A 58 2.61 -3.75 -29.14
C GLN A 58 1.87 -3.60 -27.81
N ARG A 59 1.68 -2.36 -27.33
CA ARG A 59 0.89 -2.07 -26.13
C ARG A 59 -0.57 -2.50 -26.30
N ALA A 60 -1.19 -2.22 -27.44
CA ALA A 60 -2.58 -2.60 -27.69
C ALA A 60 -2.74 -4.13 -27.65
N THR A 61 -1.85 -4.88 -28.30
CA THR A 61 -1.87 -6.36 -28.28
C THR A 61 -1.65 -6.90 -26.85
N ALA A 62 -0.72 -6.32 -26.09
CA ALA A 62 -0.52 -6.71 -24.70
C ALA A 62 -1.75 -6.41 -23.83
N GLN A 63 -2.42 -5.28 -24.06
CA GLN A 63 -3.64 -4.90 -23.34
C GLN A 63 -4.81 -5.84 -23.69
N GLU A 64 -5.01 -6.18 -24.96
CA GLU A 64 -6.00 -7.18 -25.39
C GLU A 64 -5.74 -8.55 -24.75
N GLY A 65 -4.47 -8.96 -24.66
CA GLY A 65 -4.09 -10.19 -23.98
C GLY A 65 -4.41 -10.17 -22.47
N LEU A 66 -4.18 -9.03 -21.81
CA LEU A 66 -4.55 -8.86 -20.39
C LEU A 66 -6.06 -8.86 -20.18
N ASP A 67 -6.82 -8.19 -21.05
CA ASP A 67 -8.28 -8.10 -20.95
C ASP A 67 -8.95 -9.46 -21.23
N ALA A 68 -8.32 -10.31 -22.06
CA ALA A 68 -8.75 -11.68 -22.30
C ALA A 68 -8.48 -12.64 -21.11
N ILE A 69 -7.52 -12.30 -20.24
CA ILE A 69 -7.26 -13.07 -19.02
C ILE A 69 -8.42 -12.81 -18.05
N THR A 70 -9.29 -13.80 -17.94
CA THR A 70 -10.33 -13.80 -16.90
C THR A 70 -9.66 -14.15 -15.57
N TYR A 71 -9.66 -13.21 -14.63
CA TYR A 71 -9.24 -13.48 -13.25
C TYR A 71 -10.41 -14.14 -12.52
N PRO A 72 -10.40 -15.47 -12.28
CA PRO A 72 -11.58 -16.19 -11.82
C PRO A 72 -12.08 -15.67 -10.47
N VAL A 73 -11.16 -15.19 -9.63
CA VAL A 73 -11.49 -14.66 -8.30
C VAL A 73 -12.16 -13.28 -8.32
N LEU A 74 -12.16 -12.59 -9.47
CA LEU A 74 -12.91 -11.35 -9.68
C LEU A 74 -14.28 -11.60 -10.33
N THR A 75 -14.55 -12.82 -10.81
CA THR A 75 -15.83 -13.21 -11.42
C THR A 75 -16.68 -14.10 -10.51
N LEU A 76 -16.15 -14.52 -9.36
CA LEU A 76 -16.91 -15.25 -8.37
C LEU A 76 -18.02 -14.39 -7.76
N PRO A 77 -19.20 -14.97 -7.47
CA PRO A 77 -20.20 -14.32 -6.65
C PRO A 77 -19.63 -13.91 -5.29
N VAL A 78 -20.18 -12.84 -4.71
CA VAL A 78 -19.74 -12.31 -3.42
C VAL A 78 -19.85 -13.34 -2.31
N GLU A 79 -20.87 -14.20 -2.36
CA GLU A 79 -21.11 -15.26 -1.39
C GLU A 79 -19.96 -16.27 -1.38
N ILE A 80 -19.53 -16.71 -2.57
CA ILE A 80 -18.42 -17.67 -2.71
C ILE A 80 -17.11 -17.03 -2.28
N THR A 81 -16.87 -15.77 -2.68
CA THR A 81 -15.66 -15.03 -2.29
C THR A 81 -15.60 -14.83 -0.77
N SER A 82 -16.72 -14.47 -0.14
CA SER A 82 -16.82 -14.34 1.32
C SER A 82 -16.55 -15.68 2.03
N GLN A 83 -17.03 -16.79 1.46
CA GLN A 83 -16.78 -18.11 2.01
C GLN A 83 -15.30 -18.49 1.93
N ILE A 84 -14.64 -18.22 0.79
CA ILE A 84 -13.19 -18.39 0.64
C ILE A 84 -12.45 -17.57 1.70
N PHE A 85 -12.84 -16.31 1.92
CA PHE A 85 -12.21 -15.46 2.94
C PHE A 85 -12.33 -16.08 4.33
N LYS A 86 -13.51 -16.61 4.69
CA LYS A 86 -13.71 -17.29 5.99
C LYS A 86 -12.82 -18.51 6.14
N TRP A 87 -12.61 -19.29 5.08
CA TRP A 87 -11.69 -20.43 5.10
C TRP A 87 -10.24 -20.02 5.35
N THR A 88 -9.85 -18.80 4.97
CA THR A 88 -8.51 -18.30 5.33
C THR A 88 -8.33 -18.17 6.84
N LEU A 89 -9.41 -18.05 7.63
CA LEU A 89 -9.38 -17.91 9.08
C LEU A 89 -9.44 -19.24 9.85
N ALA A 90 -9.48 -20.38 9.15
CA ALA A 90 -9.62 -21.69 9.79
C ALA A 90 -8.46 -22.02 10.76
N PRO A 91 -8.72 -22.84 11.80
CA PRO A 91 -7.74 -23.14 12.85
C PRO A 91 -6.48 -23.80 12.29
N GLY A 92 -5.31 -23.20 12.51
CA GLY A 92 -4.02 -23.71 12.03
C GLY A 92 -3.19 -22.69 11.25
N GLY A 93 -3.76 -21.55 10.85
CA GLY A 93 -3.01 -20.40 10.37
C GLY A 93 -2.83 -19.32 11.44
N VAL A 94 -1.91 -18.37 11.21
CA VAL A 94 -1.79 -17.14 12.01
C VAL A 94 -3.19 -16.55 12.14
N ALA A 95 -3.71 -16.49 13.36
CA ALA A 95 -5.04 -15.95 13.65
C ALA A 95 -5.12 -14.50 13.15
N SER A 96 -6.30 -13.91 13.05
CA SER A 96 -6.47 -12.50 12.66
C SER A 96 -5.74 -11.58 13.64
N THR A 97 -4.45 -11.33 13.37
CA THR A 97 -3.61 -10.49 14.20
C THR A 97 -3.96 -9.04 13.90
N LEU A 98 -3.92 -8.21 14.93
CA LEU A 98 -3.84 -6.76 14.76
C LEU A 98 -2.45 -6.34 14.25
N THR A 99 -1.84 -7.07 13.30
CA THR A 99 -0.68 -6.64 12.51
C THR A 99 -1.07 -6.45 11.05
N ALA A 100 -0.25 -5.76 10.26
CA ALA A 100 -0.54 -5.57 8.82
C ALA A 100 -0.70 -6.90 8.06
N GLU A 101 -0.16 -7.98 8.62
CA GLU A 101 -0.22 -9.36 8.13
C GLU A 101 -1.52 -10.09 8.51
N GLY A 102 -2.38 -9.45 9.31
CA GLY A 102 -3.69 -9.99 9.66
C GLY A 102 -4.53 -10.23 8.42
N LYS A 103 -5.00 -11.47 8.23
CA LYS A 103 -5.69 -11.92 7.01
C LYS A 103 -6.84 -11.01 6.59
N SER A 104 -7.66 -10.56 7.53
CA SER A 104 -8.77 -9.63 7.25
C SER A 104 -8.32 -8.31 6.62
N LEU A 105 -7.17 -7.79 7.04
CA LEU A 105 -6.60 -6.58 6.46
C LEU A 105 -5.90 -6.86 5.13
N VAL A 106 -5.15 -7.96 5.01
CA VAL A 106 -4.49 -8.36 3.76
C VAL A 106 -5.53 -8.51 2.64
N LEU A 107 -6.65 -9.17 2.91
CA LEU A 107 -7.77 -9.31 1.98
C LEU A 107 -8.30 -7.94 1.52
N GLY A 108 -8.35 -6.96 2.43
CA GLY A 108 -8.74 -5.59 2.11
C GLY A 108 -7.71 -4.75 1.34
N HIS A 109 -6.48 -5.21 1.18
CA HIS A 109 -5.42 -4.49 0.45
C HIS A 109 -5.21 -4.98 -0.99
N ILE A 110 -5.85 -6.09 -1.40
CA ILE A 110 -5.63 -6.70 -2.72
C ILE A 110 -6.27 -5.86 -3.84
N CYS A 111 -7.58 -5.62 -3.78
CA CYS A 111 -8.28 -4.77 -4.75
C CYS A 111 -9.53 -4.12 -4.12
N GLN A 112 -10.16 -3.20 -4.85
CA GLN A 112 -11.37 -2.49 -4.36
C GLN A 112 -12.53 -3.45 -4.08
N LEU A 113 -12.77 -4.44 -4.95
CA LEU A 113 -13.84 -5.43 -4.78
C LEU A 113 -13.62 -6.26 -3.52
N TRP A 114 -12.42 -6.82 -3.34
CA TRP A 114 -12.11 -7.62 -2.15
C TRP A 114 -12.19 -6.83 -0.86
N ARG A 115 -11.80 -5.54 -0.90
CA ARG A 115 -12.00 -4.64 0.24
C ARG A 115 -13.47 -4.49 0.59
N GLN A 116 -14.35 -4.27 -0.39
CA GLN A 116 -15.79 -4.18 -0.13
C GLN A 116 -16.33 -5.47 0.49
N ILE A 117 -15.97 -6.63 -0.08
CA ILE A 117 -16.40 -7.95 0.42
C ILE A 117 -15.87 -8.19 1.84
N ALA A 118 -14.59 -7.90 2.09
CA ALA A 118 -13.99 -8.09 3.40
C ALA A 118 -14.67 -7.18 4.45
N LEU A 119 -14.92 -5.91 4.11
CA LEU A 119 -15.60 -4.96 4.99
C LEU A 119 -17.07 -5.32 5.24
N SER A 120 -17.74 -6.00 4.31
CA SER A 120 -19.13 -6.46 4.44
C SER A 120 -19.28 -7.86 5.02
N THR A 121 -18.19 -8.52 5.43
CA THR A 121 -18.21 -9.88 6.00
C THR A 121 -17.80 -9.82 7.48
N PRO A 122 -18.75 -9.65 8.42
CA PRO A 122 -18.47 -9.49 9.85
C PRO A 122 -17.65 -10.63 10.48
N GLU A 123 -17.79 -11.85 9.95
CA GLU A 123 -17.05 -13.04 10.41
C GLU A 123 -15.54 -12.87 10.30
N LEU A 124 -15.06 -11.99 9.41
CA LEU A 124 -13.64 -11.73 9.28
C LEU A 124 -13.08 -10.85 10.42
N TRP A 125 -13.95 -10.20 11.17
CA TRP A 125 -13.58 -9.20 12.19
C TRP A 125 -13.89 -9.67 13.61
N ASN A 126 -14.49 -10.85 13.78
CA ASN A 126 -14.90 -11.37 15.08
C ASN A 126 -13.75 -11.95 15.93
N THR A 127 -12.57 -12.13 15.34
CA THR A 127 -11.38 -12.67 16.01
C THR A 127 -10.32 -11.58 16.12
N ILE A 128 -9.91 -11.26 17.34
CA ILE A 128 -9.01 -10.15 17.64
C ILE A 128 -7.82 -10.69 18.44
N ASN A 129 -6.62 -10.64 17.86
CA ASN A 129 -5.38 -10.96 18.58
C ASN A 129 -4.56 -9.69 18.80
N ILE A 130 -4.41 -9.31 20.07
CA ILE A 130 -3.72 -8.12 20.54
C ILE A 130 -2.36 -8.56 21.07
N ALA A 131 -1.29 -8.11 20.43
CA ALA A 131 0.06 -8.21 20.97
C ALA A 131 0.41 -6.86 21.60
N VAL A 132 0.53 -6.80 22.93
CA VAL A 132 0.70 -5.53 23.64
C VAL A 132 2.14 -5.03 23.46
N GLY A 133 2.33 -4.12 22.52
CA GLY A 133 3.60 -3.49 22.20
C GLY A 133 3.70 -2.02 22.62
N PRO A 134 4.83 -1.36 22.31
CA PRO A 134 5.01 0.07 22.53
C PRO A 134 4.16 0.95 21.59
N ALA A 135 3.57 0.39 20.53
CA ALA A 135 2.80 1.11 19.51
C ALA A 135 1.31 1.26 19.87
N LEU A 136 1.03 1.75 21.08
CA LEU A 136 -0.30 1.74 21.69
C LEU A 136 -1.41 2.39 20.83
N ASP A 137 -1.16 3.57 20.27
CA ASP A 137 -2.19 4.32 19.52
C ASP A 137 -2.63 3.58 18.25
N SER A 138 -1.68 2.96 17.55
CA SER A 138 -1.96 2.14 16.38
C SER A 138 -2.83 0.94 16.77
N ASP A 139 -2.48 0.24 17.85
CA ASP A 139 -3.20 -0.95 18.28
C ASP A 139 -4.64 -0.62 18.71
N LEU A 140 -4.86 0.47 19.45
CA LEU A 140 -6.20 0.93 19.85
C LEU A 140 -7.08 1.29 18.65
N SER A 141 -6.54 2.02 17.67
CA SER A 141 -7.30 2.37 16.45
C SER A 141 -7.78 1.13 15.69
N ARG A 142 -6.95 0.08 15.70
CA ARG A 142 -7.25 -1.19 15.04
C ARG A 142 -8.23 -2.02 15.85
N ILE A 143 -8.12 -2.05 17.17
CA ILE A 143 -9.11 -2.66 18.06
C ILE A 143 -10.49 -2.05 17.78
N HIS A 144 -10.61 -0.72 17.78
CA HIS A 144 -11.88 -0.04 17.47
C HIS A 144 -12.40 -0.37 16.07
N THR A 145 -11.50 -0.46 15.08
CA THR A 145 -11.88 -0.85 13.72
C THR A 145 -12.49 -2.26 13.71
N PHE A 146 -11.81 -3.25 14.30
CA PHE A 146 -12.32 -4.64 14.37
C PHE A 146 -13.65 -4.72 15.12
N LEU A 147 -13.74 -4.05 16.27
CA LEU A 147 -14.98 -4.01 17.07
C LEU A 147 -16.14 -3.42 16.26
N SER A 148 -15.95 -2.28 15.60
CA SER A 148 -16.99 -1.65 14.78
C SER A 148 -17.47 -2.53 13.61
N ARG A 149 -16.59 -3.39 13.08
CA ARG A 149 -16.88 -4.23 11.91
C ARG A 149 -17.44 -5.61 12.26
N SER A 150 -17.11 -6.12 13.44
CA SER A 150 -17.69 -7.37 13.97
C SER A 150 -19.19 -7.25 14.26
N SER A 151 -19.72 -6.03 14.40
CA SER A 151 -21.14 -5.75 14.61
C SER A 151 -21.72 -6.55 15.79
N SER A 152 -22.73 -7.38 15.56
CA SER A 152 -23.41 -8.22 16.56
C SER A 152 -22.84 -9.63 16.69
N MET A 153 -21.66 -9.91 16.14
CA MET A 153 -21.06 -11.25 16.21
C MET A 153 -20.41 -11.53 17.56
N ALA A 154 -20.38 -12.81 17.94
CA ALA A 154 -19.69 -13.27 19.13
C ALA A 154 -18.15 -13.19 18.91
N LEU A 155 -17.46 -12.47 19.79
CA LEU A 155 -16.05 -12.10 19.69
C LEU A 155 -15.12 -13.12 20.33
N SER A 156 -14.07 -13.52 19.62
CA SER A 156 -12.96 -14.29 20.18
C SER A 156 -11.73 -13.41 20.29
N ILE A 157 -11.34 -13.08 21.52
CA ILE A 157 -10.29 -12.11 21.83
C ILE A 157 -9.13 -12.81 22.52
N SER A 158 -7.93 -12.47 22.09
CA SER A 158 -6.68 -12.99 22.61
C SER A 158 -5.74 -11.81 22.89
N ILE A 159 -5.25 -11.68 24.12
CA ILE A 159 -4.35 -10.61 24.54
C ILE A 159 -3.03 -11.23 25.02
N ASN A 160 -1.96 -10.93 24.29
CA ASN A 160 -0.60 -11.25 24.66
C ASN A 160 0.04 -10.05 25.39
N ALA A 161 0.39 -10.24 26.67
CA ALA A 161 1.06 -9.29 27.54
C ALA A 161 2.50 -9.72 27.91
N ASP A 162 3.28 -10.22 26.94
CA ASP A 162 4.63 -10.76 27.14
C ASP A 162 5.67 -9.71 27.59
N SER A 163 5.32 -8.41 27.58
CA SER A 163 6.21 -7.34 28.07
C SER A 163 5.74 -6.77 29.39
N ARG A 164 6.56 -6.93 30.44
CA ARG A 164 6.36 -6.26 31.75
C ARG A 164 6.35 -4.73 31.65
N ARG A 165 6.92 -4.15 30.59
CA ARG A 165 6.98 -2.70 30.39
C ARG A 165 5.73 -2.14 29.71
N SER A 166 4.92 -2.98 29.09
CA SER A 166 3.75 -2.57 28.30
C SER A 166 2.43 -2.58 29.10
N GLN A 167 2.49 -2.47 30.43
CA GLN A 167 1.31 -2.58 31.30
C GLN A 167 0.26 -1.49 31.06
N LEU A 168 0.69 -0.26 30.73
CA LEU A 168 -0.22 0.82 30.37
C LEU A 168 -0.98 0.50 29.08
N ALA A 169 -0.27 -0.03 28.08
CA ALA A 169 -0.85 -0.45 26.81
C ALA A 169 -1.83 -1.62 27.00
N PHE A 170 -1.49 -2.58 27.87
CA PHE A 170 -2.38 -3.67 28.24
C PHE A 170 -3.67 -3.15 28.89
N ARG A 171 -3.55 -2.23 29.87
CA ARG A 171 -4.71 -1.62 30.52
C ARG A 171 -5.61 -0.90 29.51
N ALA A 172 -5.04 -0.08 28.63
CA ALA A 172 -5.81 0.64 27.62
C ALA A 172 -6.51 -0.30 26.62
N ALA A 173 -5.87 -1.42 26.24
CA ALA A 173 -6.50 -2.43 25.40
C ALA A 173 -7.69 -3.09 26.11
N VAL A 174 -7.55 -3.43 27.40
CA VAL A 174 -8.66 -3.96 28.22
C VAL A 174 -9.79 -2.95 28.32
N ASP A 175 -9.49 -1.68 28.62
CA ASP A 175 -10.48 -0.59 28.71
C ASP A 175 -11.26 -0.42 27.40
N ALA A 176 -10.60 -0.53 26.24
CA ALA A 176 -11.24 -0.43 24.93
C ALA A 176 -12.20 -1.60 24.61
N LEU A 177 -11.94 -2.78 25.17
CA LEU A 177 -12.74 -3.99 24.92
C LEU A 177 -13.97 -4.09 25.83
N VAL A 178 -13.90 -3.58 27.07
CA VAL A 178 -14.97 -3.70 28.09
C VAL A 178 -16.36 -3.27 27.60
N PRO A 179 -16.53 -2.17 26.84
CA PRO A 179 -17.84 -1.77 26.31
C PRO A 179 -18.51 -2.84 25.44
N TYR A 180 -17.72 -3.75 24.86
CA TYR A 180 -18.17 -4.83 23.97
C TYR A 180 -18.24 -6.19 24.68
N SER A 181 -18.10 -6.21 26.01
CA SER A 181 -18.09 -7.43 26.82
C SER A 181 -19.28 -8.37 26.61
N ARG A 182 -20.46 -7.82 26.29
CA ARG A 182 -21.65 -8.64 26.03
C ARG A 182 -21.51 -9.55 24.81
N ALA A 183 -20.67 -9.17 23.85
CA ALA A 183 -20.41 -9.95 22.64
C ALA A 183 -19.29 -10.98 22.83
N TRP A 184 -18.58 -11.00 23.95
CA TRP A 184 -17.44 -11.91 24.13
C TRP A 184 -17.88 -13.37 24.16
N LYS A 185 -17.24 -14.16 23.30
CA LYS A 185 -17.36 -15.61 23.19
C LYS A 185 -16.19 -16.32 23.86
N ASN A 186 -14.98 -15.92 23.49
CA ASN A 186 -13.75 -16.45 24.04
C ASN A 186 -12.87 -15.27 24.44
N LEU A 187 -12.36 -15.26 25.66
CA LEU A 187 -11.35 -14.31 26.09
C LEU A 187 -10.14 -15.07 26.63
N SER A 188 -9.00 -14.88 25.99
CA SER A 188 -7.73 -15.43 26.44
C SER A 188 -6.76 -14.30 26.73
N ILE A 189 -6.18 -14.28 27.92
CA ILE A 189 -5.12 -13.34 28.30
C ILE A 189 -3.93 -14.17 28.77
N PHE A 190 -2.77 -13.93 28.19
CA PHE A 190 -1.53 -14.60 28.56
C PHE A 190 -0.36 -13.63 28.60
N GLY A 191 0.62 -13.89 29.46
CA GLY A 191 1.82 -13.07 29.59
C GLY A 191 2.10 -12.66 31.03
N TYR A 192 2.78 -11.52 31.22
CA TYR A 192 3.00 -10.94 32.55
C TYR A 192 1.81 -10.07 32.95
N ILE A 193 0.78 -10.68 33.53
CA ILE A 193 -0.45 -9.98 33.94
C ILE A 193 -0.23 -9.32 35.30
N VAL A 194 -0.46 -8.00 35.35
CA VAL A 194 -0.68 -7.28 36.62
C VAL A 194 -2.18 -7.22 36.86
N TRP A 195 -2.67 -7.96 37.85
CA TRP A 195 -4.11 -8.13 38.11
C TRP A 195 -4.89 -6.82 38.31
N GLN A 196 -4.23 -5.78 38.82
CA GLN A 196 -4.85 -4.44 38.96
C GLN A 196 -5.27 -3.85 37.61
N ASN A 197 -4.59 -4.22 36.52
CA ASN A 197 -4.95 -3.78 35.17
C ASN A 197 -6.21 -4.46 34.63
N LEU A 198 -6.67 -5.54 35.26
CA LEU A 198 -7.94 -6.20 34.95
C LEU A 198 -9.13 -5.65 35.74
N GLN A 199 -8.92 -4.64 36.61
CA GLN A 199 -10.01 -3.97 37.33
C GLN A 199 -11.20 -3.51 36.46
N PRO A 200 -11.05 -3.10 35.17
CA PRO A 200 -12.18 -2.78 34.30
C PRO A 200 -13.13 -3.96 34.08
N LEU A 201 -12.61 -5.19 34.12
CA LEU A 201 -13.40 -6.40 33.94
C LEU A 201 -14.39 -6.61 35.10
N HIS A 202 -14.10 -6.10 36.29
CA HIS A 202 -15.00 -6.22 37.44
C HIS A 202 -16.31 -5.44 37.27
N ALA A 203 -16.34 -4.44 36.37
CA ALA A 203 -17.55 -3.69 36.07
C ALA A 203 -18.53 -4.47 35.16
N ILE A 204 -18.11 -5.60 34.60
CA ILE A 204 -18.92 -6.39 33.67
C ILE A 204 -19.95 -7.19 34.45
N GLN A 205 -21.23 -6.91 34.18
CA GLN A 205 -22.35 -7.61 34.84
C GLN A 205 -22.91 -8.77 34.01
N GLN A 206 -22.74 -8.75 32.68
CA GLN A 206 -23.35 -9.72 31.78
C GLN A 206 -22.37 -10.19 30.71
N LEU A 207 -22.17 -11.50 30.66
CA LEU A 207 -21.36 -12.22 29.68
C LEU A 207 -22.23 -13.33 29.06
N PRO A 208 -23.25 -12.97 28.25
CA PRO A 208 -24.26 -13.92 27.79
C PRO A 208 -23.72 -14.95 26.79
N HIS A 209 -22.70 -14.59 26.02
CA HIS A 209 -22.12 -15.44 24.98
C HIS A 209 -20.78 -16.07 25.36
N LEU A 210 -20.28 -15.83 26.57
CA LEU A 210 -18.95 -16.27 26.97
C LEU A 210 -18.94 -17.78 27.20
N GLU A 211 -18.17 -18.48 26.38
CA GLU A 211 -17.93 -19.92 26.42
C GLU A 211 -16.59 -20.26 27.11
N SER A 212 -15.58 -19.39 26.96
CA SER A 212 -14.24 -19.63 27.54
C SER A 212 -13.58 -18.36 28.06
N LEU A 213 -13.04 -18.41 29.27
CA LEU A 213 -12.15 -17.41 29.85
C LEU A 213 -10.84 -18.08 30.27
N THR A 214 -9.73 -17.70 29.65
CA THR A 214 -8.41 -18.26 29.93
C THR A 214 -7.47 -17.16 30.41
N LEU A 215 -6.85 -17.34 31.57
CA LEU A 215 -5.86 -16.42 32.14
C LEU A 215 -4.57 -17.21 32.43
N ILE A 216 -3.49 -16.90 31.70
CA ILE A 216 -2.19 -17.59 31.83
C ILE A 216 -1.14 -16.58 32.27
N GLN A 217 -0.59 -16.77 33.47
CA GLN A 217 0.51 -15.95 33.97
C GLN A 217 1.84 -16.61 33.58
N LEU A 218 2.72 -15.81 32.97
CA LEU A 218 4.13 -16.16 32.84
C LEU A 218 4.87 -15.81 34.13
N ASP A 219 5.52 -16.80 34.74
CA ASP A 219 6.46 -16.57 35.82
C ASP A 219 7.80 -16.06 35.24
N ALA A 220 8.50 -15.16 35.94
CA ALA A 220 9.88 -14.79 35.55
C ALA A 220 10.93 -15.72 36.13
N ALA A 221 10.60 -16.50 37.17
CA ALA A 221 11.55 -17.37 37.85
C ALA A 221 11.66 -18.76 37.20
N THR A 222 10.61 -19.19 36.51
CA THR A 222 10.57 -20.40 35.71
C THR A 222 9.96 -20.02 34.37
N ASP A 223 10.53 -20.46 33.26
CA ASP A 223 9.98 -20.26 31.91
C ASP A 223 8.71 -21.15 31.70
N GLY A 224 7.88 -21.24 32.74
CA GLY A 224 6.75 -22.13 32.90
C GLY A 224 5.44 -21.34 32.97
N MET A 225 4.44 -21.81 32.23
CA MET A 225 3.09 -21.26 32.25
C MET A 225 2.33 -21.76 33.48
N LEU A 226 1.83 -20.83 34.31
CA LEU A 226 0.77 -21.12 35.26
C LEU A 226 -0.56 -20.69 34.63
N GLY A 227 -1.29 -21.66 34.07
CA GLY A 227 -2.58 -21.43 33.44
C GLY A 227 -3.73 -21.69 34.40
N THR A 228 -4.65 -20.72 34.50
CA THR A 228 -5.97 -20.93 35.12
C THR A 228 -7.00 -20.86 34.01
N LEU A 229 -7.60 -22.00 33.65
CA LEU A 229 -8.71 -22.07 32.71
C LEU A 229 -10.01 -21.96 33.50
N PHE A 230 -10.79 -20.91 33.22
CA PHE A 230 -12.15 -20.77 33.74
C PHE A 230 -13.11 -21.09 32.59
N GLN A 231 -13.58 -22.34 32.56
CA GLN A 231 -14.64 -22.77 31.65
C GLN A 231 -15.97 -22.61 32.38
N LYS A 232 -16.94 -21.94 31.75
CA LYS A 232 -18.28 -21.77 32.30
C LYS A 232 -19.12 -23.03 32.09
#